data_AF-A0A832YIH1-F1
#
_entry.id   AF-A0A832YIH1-F1
#
_cell.length_a   1.000
_cell.length_b   1.000
_cell.length_c   1.000
_cell.angle_alpha   90.00
_cell.angle_beta   90.00
_cell.angle_gamma   90.00
#
_symmetry.space_group_name_H-M   'P 1'
#
loop_
_entity.id
_entity.type
_entity.pdbx_description
1 polymer ?
#
loop_
_entity_poly.entity_id
_entity_poly.type
_entity_poly.pdbx_seq_one_letter_code
_entity_poly.pdbx_strand_id
1 'polypeptide(L)'
;MSQVVIVALGGSLMYDNGEINQEWIDSASTIISQTASKGTKIGIVVGGGHLARENIAAARKSGVTDTFDLDLVGIAATRLNAATFAAALKSVGVDVSENVPETTASATESLQNHDVIVMGGTIPGHTTDAVSINLAVDSGAERCTIATNVDFVYDKAPQTNPDAIAFEELTL
;
A
#
# COMPACT_ATOMS: atom_id res chain seq x y z
N MET A 1 22.60 -4.53 10.53
CA MET A 1 21.33 -3.79 10.52
C MET A 1 20.30 -4.72 9.92
N SER A 2 19.08 -4.77 10.46
CA SER A 2 17.98 -5.52 9.83
C SER A 2 17.65 -4.87 8.48
N GLN A 3 17.49 -5.68 7.43
CA GLN A 3 17.13 -5.19 6.10
C GLN A 3 15.73 -4.57 6.15
N VAL A 4 15.56 -3.37 5.56
CA VAL A 4 14.26 -2.70 5.43
C VAL A 4 13.81 -2.79 3.98
N VAL A 5 12.59 -3.25 3.76
CA VAL A 5 11.94 -3.28 2.44
C VAL A 5 10.59 -2.59 2.51
N ILE A 6 10.26 -1.83 1.45
CA ILE A 6 8.97 -1.17 1.32
C ILE A 6 8.12 -1.86 0.27
N VAL A 7 6.82 -1.96 0.52
CA VAL A 7 5.83 -2.47 -0.42
C VAL A 7 4.75 -1.42 -0.63
N ALA A 8 4.62 -0.92 -1.86
CA ALA A 8 3.44 -0.20 -2.31
C ALA A 8 2.40 -1.25 -2.70
N LEU A 9 1.29 -1.33 -1.98
CA LEU A 9 0.28 -2.37 -2.13
C LEU A 9 -0.97 -1.78 -2.76
N GLY A 10 -1.25 -2.16 -4.01
CA GLY A 10 -2.43 -1.70 -4.72
C GLY A 10 -3.72 -2.04 -3.97
N GLY A 11 -4.47 -1.03 -3.52
CA GLY A 11 -5.66 -1.25 -2.71
C GLY A 11 -6.74 -2.10 -3.38
N SER A 12 -6.78 -2.18 -4.71
CA SER A 12 -7.70 -3.06 -5.43
C SER A 12 -7.39 -4.54 -5.24
N LEU A 13 -6.16 -4.92 -4.89
CA LEU A 13 -5.78 -6.32 -4.69
C LEU A 13 -6.46 -6.94 -3.46
N MET A 14 -6.85 -6.10 -2.49
CA MET A 14 -7.60 -6.54 -1.30
C MET A 14 -9.08 -6.84 -1.60
N TYR A 15 -9.54 -6.60 -2.82
CA TYR A 15 -10.95 -6.75 -3.17
C TYR A 15 -11.14 -7.66 -4.38
N ASP A 16 -12.20 -8.47 -4.35
CA ASP A 16 -12.73 -9.17 -5.49
C ASP A 16 -14.21 -8.80 -5.66
N ASN A 17 -14.59 -8.33 -6.84
CA ASN A 17 -15.94 -7.84 -7.15
C ASN A 17 -16.54 -6.83 -6.14
N GLY A 18 -15.69 -6.03 -5.49
CA GLY A 18 -16.09 -5.00 -4.51
C GLY A 18 -16.16 -5.50 -3.07
N GLU A 19 -16.01 -6.80 -2.84
CA GLU A 19 -15.94 -7.40 -1.51
C GLU A 19 -14.48 -7.69 -1.12
N ILE A 20 -14.21 -7.81 0.17
CA ILE A 20 -12.85 -8.12 0.66
C ILE A 20 -12.47 -9.54 0.20
N ASN A 21 -11.32 -9.66 -0.46
CA ASN A 21 -10.77 -10.94 -0.87
C ASN A 21 -9.95 -11.55 0.28
N GLN A 22 -10.61 -12.40 1.08
CA GLN A 22 -9.98 -13.04 2.24
C GLN A 22 -8.83 -13.98 1.85
N GLU A 23 -8.99 -14.76 0.79
CA GLU A 23 -7.94 -15.69 0.33
C GLU A 23 -6.65 -14.96 -0.05
N TRP A 24 -6.78 -13.80 -0.69
CA TRP A 24 -5.66 -12.94 -1.03
C TRP A 24 -5.00 -12.36 0.23
N ILE A 25 -5.79 -11.88 1.20
CA ILE A 25 -5.27 -11.35 2.48
C ILE A 25 -4.51 -12.44 3.24
N ASP A 26 -5.03 -13.66 3.31
CA ASP A 26 -4.39 -14.78 4.01
C ASP A 26 -3.07 -15.18 3.33
N SER A 27 -3.07 -15.22 2.00
CA SER A 27 -1.88 -15.51 1.19
C SER A 27 -0.80 -14.44 1.40
N ALA A 28 -1.17 -13.16 1.33
CA ALA A 28 -0.26 -12.05 1.56
C ALA A 28 0.27 -12.05 3.00
N SER A 29 -0.59 -12.32 3.99
CA SER A 29 -0.20 -12.40 5.40
C SER A 29 0.81 -13.51 5.66
N THR A 30 0.65 -14.65 4.99
CA THR A 30 1.62 -15.76 5.04
C THR A 30 2.99 -15.33 4.52
N ILE A 31 3.04 -14.67 3.35
CA ILE A 31 4.30 -14.20 2.74
C ILE A 31 4.99 -13.17 3.65
N ILE A 32 4.22 -12.22 4.19
CA ILE A 32 4.74 -11.17 5.09
C ILE A 32 5.28 -11.79 6.38
N SER A 33 4.53 -12.70 7.01
CA SER A 33 4.97 -13.42 8.22
C SER A 33 6.26 -14.21 8.00
N GLN A 34 6.36 -14.93 6.87
CA GLN A 34 7.57 -15.66 6.49
C GLN A 34 8.77 -14.75 6.20
N THR A 35 8.53 -13.51 5.78
CA THR A 35 9.58 -12.53 5.49
C THR A 35 10.04 -11.84 6.77
N ALA A 36 9.09 -11.41 7.61
CA ALA A 36 9.35 -10.81 8.91
C ALA A 36 10.11 -11.76 9.84
N SER A 37 9.74 -13.05 9.89
CA SER A 37 10.42 -14.07 10.70
C SER A 37 11.89 -14.31 10.34
N LYS A 38 12.35 -13.82 9.18
CA LYS A 38 13.76 -13.83 8.78
C LYS A 38 14.54 -12.59 9.27
N GLY A 39 13.91 -11.72 10.05
CA GLY A 39 14.51 -10.48 10.57
C GLY A 39 14.49 -9.31 9.56
N THR A 40 13.68 -9.42 8.51
CA THR A 40 13.44 -8.31 7.56
C THR A 40 12.34 -7.41 8.11
N LYS A 41 12.60 -6.11 8.16
CA LYS A 41 11.58 -5.12 8.52
C LYS A 41 10.83 -4.66 7.27
N ILE A 42 9.50 -4.58 7.37
CA ILE A 42 8.63 -4.39 6.21
C ILE A 42 7.73 -3.17 6.44
N GLY A 43 7.85 -2.17 5.57
CA GLY A 43 6.90 -1.06 5.51
C GLY A 43 5.91 -1.23 4.37
N ILE A 44 4.62 -1.22 4.67
CA ILE A 44 3.56 -1.44 3.69
C ILE A 44 2.71 -0.18 3.58
N VAL A 45 2.55 0.34 2.35
CA VAL A 45 1.62 1.44 2.07
C VAL A 45 0.47 0.90 1.23
N VAL A 46 -0.75 0.95 1.77
CA VAL A 46 -1.93 0.36 1.13
C VAL A 46 -2.71 1.43 0.37
N GLY A 47 -2.99 1.15 -0.90
CA GLY A 47 -3.83 1.99 -1.76
C GLY A 47 -5.31 2.01 -1.36
N GLY A 48 -6.05 2.96 -1.90
CA GLY A 48 -7.48 3.11 -1.59
C GLY A 48 -8.41 2.17 -2.37
N GLY A 49 -7.97 1.72 -3.56
CA GLY A 49 -8.69 0.71 -4.34
C GLY A 49 -10.16 1.06 -4.64
N HIS A 50 -11.01 0.04 -4.58
CA HIS A 50 -12.45 0.16 -4.82
C HIS A 50 -13.09 1.13 -3.82
N LEU A 51 -12.79 0.97 -2.52
CA LEU A 51 -13.33 1.78 -1.44
C LEU A 51 -13.09 3.29 -1.64
N ALA A 52 -11.88 3.71 -2.02
CA ALA A 52 -11.60 5.12 -2.29
C ALA A 52 -12.41 5.63 -3.48
N ARG A 53 -12.49 4.88 -4.58
CA ARG A 53 -13.24 5.28 -5.78
C ARG A 53 -14.73 5.47 -5.49
N GLU A 54 -15.32 4.56 -4.73
CA GLU A 54 -16.73 4.65 -4.35
C GLU A 54 -17.01 5.88 -3.47
N ASN A 55 -16.21 6.09 -2.43
CA ASN A 55 -16.42 7.20 -1.50
C ASN A 55 -16.13 8.56 -2.13
N ILE A 56 -15.10 8.67 -2.99
CA ILE A 56 -14.83 9.88 -3.77
C ILE A 56 -15.99 10.16 -4.73
N ALA A 57 -16.54 9.13 -5.40
CA ALA A 57 -17.69 9.29 -6.28
C ALA A 57 -18.95 9.72 -5.51
N ALA A 58 -19.16 9.19 -4.30
CA ALA A 58 -20.25 9.61 -3.42
C ALA A 58 -20.08 11.08 -2.97
N ALA A 59 -18.87 11.49 -2.56
CA ALA A 59 -18.58 12.88 -2.20
C ALA A 59 -18.86 13.85 -3.37
N ARG A 60 -18.45 13.48 -4.60
CA ARG A 60 -18.76 14.26 -5.81
C ARG A 60 -20.26 14.40 -6.05
N LYS A 61 -21.04 13.31 -5.87
CA LYS A 61 -22.51 13.34 -5.99
C LYS A 61 -23.15 14.26 -4.95
N SER A 62 -22.53 14.41 -3.78
CA SER A 62 -22.94 15.35 -2.73
C SER A 62 -22.49 16.80 -2.97
N GLY A 63 -21.85 17.10 -4.11
CA GLY A 63 -21.46 18.44 -4.52
C GLY A 63 -20.02 18.85 -4.16
N VAL A 64 -19.21 17.94 -3.62
CA VAL A 64 -17.79 18.22 -3.37
C VAL A 64 -17.04 18.30 -4.70
N THR A 65 -16.42 19.45 -4.95
CA THR A 65 -15.65 19.73 -6.18
C THR A 65 -14.18 20.00 -5.93
N ASP A 66 -13.83 20.40 -4.70
CA ASP A 66 -12.46 20.69 -4.32
C ASP A 66 -11.62 19.39 -4.27
N THR A 67 -10.46 19.41 -4.92
CA THR A 67 -9.62 18.20 -5.03
C THR A 67 -8.98 17.84 -3.70
N PHE A 68 -8.66 18.82 -2.86
CA PHE A 68 -8.10 18.58 -1.54
C PHE A 68 -9.10 17.81 -0.67
N ASP A 69 -10.37 18.19 -0.67
CA ASP A 69 -11.41 17.48 0.07
C ASP A 69 -11.63 16.05 -0.44
N LEU A 70 -11.57 15.84 -1.76
CA LEU A 70 -11.68 14.50 -2.35
C LEU A 70 -10.48 13.62 -2.02
N ASP A 71 -9.27 14.19 -1.96
CA ASP A 71 -8.08 13.48 -1.56
C ASP A 71 -8.14 13.05 -0.08
N LEU A 72 -8.70 13.89 0.81
CA LEU A 72 -8.93 13.50 2.20
C LEU A 72 -9.84 12.28 2.31
N VAL A 73 -10.89 12.20 1.49
CA VAL A 73 -11.76 11.01 1.40
C VAL A 73 -10.97 9.79 0.92
N GLY A 74 -10.13 9.97 -0.11
CA GLY A 74 -9.25 8.91 -0.61
C GLY A 74 -8.26 8.41 0.45
N ILE A 75 -7.63 9.33 1.19
CA ILE A 75 -6.70 9.03 2.28
C ILE A 75 -7.41 8.27 3.40
N ALA A 76 -8.61 8.68 3.80
CA ALA A 76 -9.39 7.95 4.79
C ALA A 76 -9.65 6.50 4.36
N ALA A 77 -10.02 6.26 3.10
CA ALA A 77 -10.20 4.92 2.56
C ALA A 77 -8.90 4.10 2.56
N THR A 78 -7.76 4.70 2.19
CA THR A 78 -6.45 4.01 2.25
C THR A 78 -6.08 3.59 3.66
N ARG A 79 -6.37 4.43 4.67
CA ARG A 79 -6.10 4.16 6.08
C ARG A 79 -7.02 3.09 6.64
N LEU A 80 -8.27 3.02 6.17
CA LEU A 80 -9.16 1.90 6.51
C LEU A 80 -8.61 0.58 5.99
N ASN A 81 -8.19 0.53 4.73
CA ASN A 81 -7.55 -0.67 4.15
C ASN A 81 -6.29 -1.07 4.94
N ALA A 82 -5.45 -0.09 5.28
CA ALA A 82 -4.26 -0.30 6.09
C ALA A 82 -4.59 -0.89 7.47
N ALA A 83 -5.62 -0.36 8.15
CA ALA A 83 -6.06 -0.86 9.45
C ALA A 83 -6.58 -2.30 9.35
N THR A 84 -7.40 -2.60 8.33
CA THR A 84 -7.91 -3.96 8.06
C THR A 84 -6.76 -4.94 7.83
N PHE A 85 -5.78 -4.57 7.02
CA PHE A 85 -4.65 -5.45 6.72
C PHE A 85 -3.70 -5.63 7.91
N ALA A 86 -3.43 -4.56 8.67
CA ALA A 86 -2.69 -4.64 9.92
C ALA A 86 -3.35 -5.58 10.93
N ALA A 87 -4.68 -5.55 11.05
CA ALA A 87 -5.43 -6.45 11.92
C ALA A 87 -5.31 -7.91 11.48
N ALA A 88 -5.34 -8.19 10.16
CA ALA A 88 -5.15 -9.53 9.61
C ALA A 88 -3.73 -10.06 9.89
N LEU A 89 -2.70 -9.23 9.73
CA LEU A 89 -1.33 -9.61 10.06
C LEU A 89 -1.15 -9.91 11.56
N LYS A 90 -1.75 -9.07 12.43
CA LYS A 90 -1.73 -9.30 13.88
C LYS A 90 -2.43 -10.59 14.28
N SER A 91 -3.54 -10.95 13.61
CA SER A 91 -4.30 -12.16 13.94
C SER A 91 -3.52 -13.45 13.67
N VAL A 92 -2.54 -13.41 12.76
CA VAL A 92 -1.61 -14.51 12.48
C VAL A 92 -0.26 -14.39 13.21
N GLY A 93 -0.16 -13.48 14.19
CA GLY A 93 0.98 -13.36 15.10
C GLY A 93 2.16 -12.54 14.58
N VAL A 94 1.99 -11.73 13.51
CA VAL A 94 3.03 -10.80 13.06
C VAL A 94 3.11 -9.60 14.01
N ASP A 95 4.33 -9.20 14.37
CA ASP A 95 4.59 -7.98 15.13
C ASP A 95 4.39 -6.74 14.24
N VAL A 96 3.20 -6.16 14.32
CA VAL A 96 2.79 -4.99 13.55
C VAL A 96 2.59 -3.80 14.49
N SER A 97 2.97 -2.59 14.06
CA SER A 97 2.71 -1.36 14.82
C SER A 97 1.27 -1.26 15.34
N GLU A 98 1.10 -0.76 16.57
CA GLU A 98 -0.20 -0.67 17.21
C GLU A 98 -1.18 0.19 16.41
N ASN A 99 -0.71 1.36 15.97
CA ASN A 99 -1.48 2.33 15.20
C ASN A 99 -1.08 2.30 13.71
N VAL A 100 -2.00 2.76 12.85
CA VAL A 100 -1.71 3.06 11.44
C VAL A 100 -1.00 4.42 11.38
N PRO A 101 0.29 4.49 11.01
CA PRO A 101 1.02 5.75 10.96
C PRO A 101 0.44 6.69 9.91
N GLU A 102 0.40 7.99 10.22
CA GLU A 102 -0.15 9.02 9.31
C GLU A 102 0.94 9.79 8.55
N THR A 103 2.19 9.63 8.97
CA THR A 103 3.37 10.23 8.33
C THR A 103 4.47 9.18 8.16
N THR A 104 5.30 9.35 7.14
CA THR A 104 6.46 8.48 6.90
C THR A 104 7.48 8.54 8.04
N ALA A 105 7.63 9.69 8.70
CA ALA A 105 8.42 9.83 9.92
C ALA A 105 7.90 8.94 11.06
N SER A 106 6.60 8.99 11.36
CA SER A 106 5.99 8.14 12.40
C SER A 106 6.04 6.65 12.06
N ALA A 107 5.95 6.31 10.76
CA ALA A 107 6.10 4.94 10.29
C ALA A 107 7.54 4.43 10.48
N THR A 108 8.53 5.28 10.18
CA THR A 108 9.95 4.98 10.36
C THR A 108 10.31 4.80 11.83
N GLU A 109 9.78 5.64 12.72
CA GLU A 109 9.92 5.46 14.16
C GLU A 109 9.30 4.15 14.63
N SER A 110 8.09 3.81 14.14
CA SER A 110 7.43 2.56 14.47
C SER A 110 8.21 1.33 13.99
N LEU A 111 8.88 1.41 12.82
CA LEU A 111 9.77 0.36 12.33
C LEU A 111 10.97 0.11 13.25
N GLN A 112 11.32 1.01 14.17
CA GLN A 112 12.39 0.71 15.14
C GLN A 112 11.96 -0.37 16.14
N ASN A 113 10.67 -0.39 16.50
CA ASN A 113 10.14 -1.23 17.56
C ASN A 113 9.30 -2.42 17.06
N HIS A 114 8.87 -2.39 15.80
CA HIS A 114 8.05 -3.46 15.21
C HIS A 114 8.71 -4.05 13.96
N ASP A 115 8.37 -5.29 13.64
CA ASP A 115 8.84 -5.96 12.42
C ASP A 115 8.11 -5.45 11.17
N VAL A 116 6.83 -5.11 11.30
CA VAL A 116 6.00 -4.64 10.19
C VAL A 116 5.26 -3.35 10.55
N ILE A 117 5.18 -2.42 9.60
CA ILE A 117 4.23 -1.30 9.67
C ILE A 117 3.31 -1.33 8.46
N VAL A 118 2.07 -0.89 8.66
CA VAL A 118 1.09 -0.74 7.58
C VAL A 118 0.50 0.66 7.69
N MET A 119 0.61 1.44 6.62
CA MET A 119 0.09 2.80 6.53
C MET A 119 -0.75 3.01 5.26
N GLY A 120 -1.50 4.10 5.24
CA GLY A 120 -2.20 4.59 4.04
C GLY A 120 -1.53 5.83 3.46
N GLY A 121 -2.32 6.68 2.82
CA GLY A 121 -1.90 8.00 2.37
C GLY A 121 -1.61 8.95 3.53
N THR A 122 -0.77 9.95 3.25
CA THR A 122 -0.31 10.95 4.24
C THR A 122 -1.10 12.25 4.12
N ILE A 123 -0.90 12.98 3.02
CA ILE A 123 -1.49 14.30 2.77
C ILE A 123 -2.06 14.39 1.34
N PRO A 124 -3.03 15.29 1.09
CA PRO A 124 -3.56 15.54 -0.25
C PRO A 124 -2.48 15.87 -1.29
N GLY A 125 -2.74 15.51 -2.55
CA GLY A 125 -1.81 15.68 -3.67
C GLY A 125 -0.79 14.55 -3.84
N HIS A 126 -0.74 13.56 -2.94
CA HIS A 126 0.19 12.43 -3.04
C HIS A 126 -0.53 11.11 -3.32
N THR A 127 -0.06 10.39 -4.33
CA THR A 127 -0.45 8.98 -4.54
C THR A 127 0.21 8.08 -3.51
N THR A 128 -0.34 6.88 -3.30
CA THR A 128 0.29 5.91 -2.38
C THR A 128 1.65 5.44 -2.86
N ASP A 129 1.90 5.40 -4.18
CA ASP A 129 3.23 5.09 -4.72
C ASP A 129 4.25 6.16 -4.30
N ALA A 130 3.89 7.45 -4.39
CA ALA A 130 4.76 8.53 -3.92
C ALA A 130 5.01 8.43 -2.40
N VAL A 131 3.99 8.08 -1.62
CA VAL A 131 4.14 7.83 -0.18
C VAL A 131 5.07 6.66 0.11
N SER A 132 4.98 5.56 -0.66
CA SER A 132 5.89 4.41 -0.53
C SER A 132 7.34 4.78 -0.81
N ILE A 133 7.60 5.59 -1.84
CA ILE A 133 8.95 6.06 -2.15
C ILE A 133 9.48 6.97 -1.02
N ASN A 134 8.66 7.90 -0.51
CA ASN A 134 9.05 8.74 0.62
C ASN A 134 9.36 7.90 1.87
N LEU A 135 8.55 6.88 2.16
CA LEU A 135 8.81 5.94 3.25
C LEU A 135 10.11 5.15 3.04
N ALA A 136 10.40 4.72 1.81
CA ALA A 136 11.63 4.02 1.48
C ALA A 136 12.87 4.90 1.72
N VAL A 137 12.79 6.17 1.32
CA VAL A 137 13.85 7.16 1.58
C VAL A 137 14.03 7.39 3.08
N ASP A 138 12.95 7.67 3.82
CA ASP A 138 13.01 8.02 5.25
C ASP A 138 13.51 6.86 6.12
N SER A 139 13.15 5.62 5.74
CA SER A 139 13.56 4.40 6.45
C SER A 139 14.90 3.81 6.00
N GLY A 140 15.54 4.39 4.97
CA GLY A 140 16.78 3.86 4.39
C GLY A 140 16.61 2.49 3.74
N ALA A 141 15.43 2.20 3.18
CA ALA A 141 15.14 0.92 2.54
C ALA A 141 15.95 0.75 1.26
N GLU A 142 16.50 -0.45 1.07
CA GLU A 142 17.29 -0.79 -0.13
C GLU A 142 16.40 -1.02 -1.36
N ARG A 143 15.11 -1.29 -1.12
CA ARG A 143 14.15 -1.66 -2.17
C ARG A 143 12.73 -1.21 -1.81
N CYS A 144 12.03 -0.69 -2.81
CA CYS A 144 10.59 -0.53 -2.80
C CYS A 144 9.98 -1.39 -3.91
N THR A 145 9.04 -2.27 -3.56
CA THR A 145 8.31 -3.13 -4.50
C THR A 145 6.91 -2.57 -4.69
N ILE A 146 6.50 -2.34 -5.94
CA ILE A 146 5.13 -1.94 -6.26
C ILE A 146 4.33 -3.20 -6.62
N ALA A 147 3.53 -3.70 -5.68
CA ALA A 147 2.64 -4.82 -5.88
C ALA A 147 1.33 -4.33 -6.50
N THR A 148 1.20 -4.52 -7.82
CA THR A 148 0.07 -4.06 -8.63
C THR A 148 -0.54 -5.20 -9.46
N ASN A 149 -1.53 -4.91 -10.30
CA ASN A 149 -2.25 -5.86 -11.13
C ASN A 149 -1.60 -6.12 -12.51
N VAL A 150 -0.37 -5.66 -12.71
CA VAL A 150 0.49 -5.95 -13.85
C VAL A 150 1.84 -6.45 -13.32
N ASP A 151 2.48 -7.33 -14.09
CA ASP A 151 3.72 -8.01 -13.73
C ASP A 151 4.98 -7.19 -14.04
N PHE A 152 4.96 -6.38 -15.10
CA PHE A 152 6.05 -5.50 -15.49
C PHE A 152 5.57 -4.09 -15.81
N VAL A 153 6.53 -3.17 -15.96
CA VAL A 153 6.29 -1.93 -16.71
C VAL A 153 6.28 -2.29 -18.19
N TYR A 154 5.29 -1.82 -18.93
CA TYR A 154 5.16 -2.05 -20.36
C TYR A 154 5.29 -0.74 -21.14
N ASP A 155 5.65 -0.83 -22.41
CA ASP A 155 5.68 0.31 -23.33
C ASP A 155 4.28 0.91 -23.58
N LYS A 156 3.23 0.10 -23.42
CA LYS A 156 1.81 0.48 -23.50
C LYS A 156 0.95 -0.45 -22.64
N ALA A 157 -0.31 -0.07 -22.40
CA ALA A 157 -1.19 -0.81 -21.51
C ALA A 157 -1.43 -2.26 -21.99
N PRO A 158 -0.96 -3.29 -21.28
CA PRO A 158 -1.04 -4.67 -21.74
C PRO A 158 -2.47 -5.22 -21.78
N GLN A 159 -3.40 -4.61 -21.02
CA GLN A 159 -4.81 -5.03 -21.01
C GLN A 159 -5.53 -4.74 -22.33
N THR A 160 -5.08 -3.73 -23.06
CA THR A 160 -5.73 -3.28 -24.31
C THR A 160 -4.85 -3.45 -25.55
N ASN A 161 -3.57 -3.80 -25.37
CA ASN A 161 -2.60 -3.93 -26.44
C ASN A 161 -1.92 -5.31 -26.37
N PRO A 162 -2.32 -6.29 -27.21
CA PRO A 162 -1.73 -7.63 -27.21
C PRO A 162 -0.24 -7.67 -27.59
N ASP A 163 0.26 -6.60 -28.22
CA ASP A 163 1.65 -6.43 -28.62
C ASP A 163 2.47 -5.57 -27.64
N ALA A 164 1.96 -5.37 -26.41
CA ALA A 164 2.70 -4.69 -25.36
C ALA A 164 3.99 -5.45 -24.99
N ILE A 165 5.08 -4.70 -24.88
CA ILE A 165 6.41 -5.24 -24.60
C ILE A 165 6.75 -4.89 -23.15
N ALA A 166 7.06 -5.94 -22.37
CA ALA A 166 7.50 -5.81 -20.99
C ALA A 166 8.95 -5.32 -20.92
N PHE A 167 9.24 -4.43 -19.98
CA PHE A 167 10.59 -4.07 -19.59
C PHE A 167 10.96 -4.79 -18.30
N GLU A 168 11.96 -5.67 -18.36
CA GLU A 168 12.49 -6.36 -17.18
C GLU A 168 13.44 -5.46 -16.35
N GLU A 169 14.11 -4.52 -17.01
CA GLU A 169 15.00 -3.54 -16.39
C GLU A 169 14.88 -2.18 -17.09
N LEU A 170 14.83 -1.10 -16.31
CA LEU A 170 14.79 0.29 -16.80
C LEU A 170 15.70 1.18 -15.94
N THR A 171 16.37 2.12 -16.60
CA THR A 171 17.14 3.20 -15.97
C THR A 171 16.76 4.54 -16.58
N LEU A 172 17.07 5.64 -15.90
CA LEU A 172 16.81 7.01 -16.36
C LEU A 172 17.74 7.41 -17.53
#